data_AF-A0A5B1QXQ4-F1
#
_entry.id   AF-A0A5B1QXQ4-F1
#
_cell.length_a   1.000
_cell.length_b   1.000
_cell.length_c   1.000
_cell.angle_alpha   90.00
_cell.angle_beta   90.00
_cell.angle_gamma   90.00
#
_symmetry.space_group_name_H-M   'P 1'
#
loop_
_entity.id
_entity.type
_entity.pdbx_description
1 polymer ?
#
loop_
_entity_poly.entity_id
_entity_poly.type
_entity_poly.pdbx_seq_one_letter_code
_entity_poly.pdbx_strand_id
1 'polypeptide(L)'
;IQKKPDTGDPSVLYVDIPDTPYSVRIWDGGLTGYGQFCLDYFNKERNVAINAPAGFAIRPVPHASPPGTFAFGGPLVPWEQTLGFMIPAGTPRPAEGPGTERFSAPENAVLEVTRDNRPCVAFQVPRRNPVSLANLVQPMPRAY
;
A
#
# COMPACT_ATOMS: atom_id res chain seq x y z
N ILE A 1 -10.35 -13.06 -0.09
CA ILE A 1 -9.42 -12.16 0.61
C ILE A 1 -8.75 -12.97 1.72
N GLN A 2 -7.42 -12.94 1.81
CA GLN A 2 -6.68 -13.71 2.82
C GLN A 2 -6.71 -13.02 4.20
N LYS A 3 -6.53 -13.81 5.26
CA LYS A 3 -6.41 -13.32 6.65
C LYS A 3 -5.23 -12.34 6.76
N LYS A 4 -5.30 -11.41 7.72
CA LYS A 4 -4.10 -10.65 8.13
C LYS A 4 -3.00 -11.61 8.57
N PRO A 5 -1.72 -11.28 8.34
CA PRO A 5 -0.62 -12.15 8.70
C PRO A 5 -0.55 -12.31 10.22
N ASP A 6 -0.16 -13.50 10.64
CA ASP A 6 0.08 -13.80 12.05
C ASP A 6 1.29 -13.01 12.55
N THR A 7 1.33 -12.76 13.86
CA THR A 7 2.45 -12.07 14.49
C THR A 7 3.74 -12.87 14.30
N GLY A 8 4.79 -12.23 13.76
CA GLY A 8 6.09 -12.86 13.52
C GLY A 8 6.18 -13.67 12.22
N ASP A 9 5.17 -13.59 11.34
CA ASP A 9 5.25 -14.17 10.00
C ASP A 9 6.46 -13.57 9.24
N PRO A 10 7.44 -14.42 8.84
CA PRO A 10 8.69 -13.96 8.24
C PRO A 10 8.51 -13.38 6.82
N SER A 11 7.35 -13.59 6.18
CA SER A 11 7.05 -13.01 4.87
C SER A 11 6.60 -11.55 4.95
N VAL A 12 6.32 -11.05 6.17
CA VAL A 12 5.86 -9.68 6.38
C VAL A 12 7.04 -8.73 6.43
N LEU A 13 6.96 -7.69 5.62
CA LEU A 13 7.92 -6.61 5.62
C LEU A 13 7.39 -5.42 6.43
N TYR A 14 8.29 -4.66 7.02
CA TYR A 14 7.95 -3.56 7.92
C TYR A 14 8.65 -2.28 7.47
N VAL A 15 7.91 -1.18 7.50
CA VAL A 15 8.44 0.18 7.35
C VAL A 15 8.15 0.93 8.63
N ASP A 16 9.19 1.21 9.40
CA ASP A 16 9.06 1.93 10.65
C ASP A 16 8.80 3.42 10.41
N ILE A 17 7.83 3.98 11.14
CA ILE A 17 7.53 5.40 11.10
C ILE A 17 8.34 6.09 12.21
N PRO A 18 9.28 7.00 11.86
CA PRO A 18 10.14 7.66 12.83
C PRO A 18 9.36 8.38 13.93
N ASP A 19 9.94 8.44 15.14
CA ASP A 19 9.38 9.13 16.31
C ASP A 19 7.97 8.68 16.72
N THR A 20 7.62 7.43 16.42
CA THR A 20 6.34 6.82 16.79
C THR A 20 6.50 5.32 17.11
N PRO A 21 5.54 4.73 17.84
CA PRO A 21 5.49 3.27 18.02
C PRO A 21 4.91 2.54 16.80
N TYR A 22 4.70 3.23 15.67
CA TYR A 22 3.99 2.68 14.52
C TYR A 22 4.92 2.21 13.40
N SER A 23 4.44 1.23 12.66
CA SER A 23 5.02 0.77 11.39
C SER A 23 3.92 0.49 10.39
N VAL A 24 4.27 0.50 9.11
CA VAL A 24 3.44 -0.06 8.04
C VAL A 24 3.90 -1.48 7.77
N ARG A 25 3.00 -2.46 7.79
CA ARG A 25 3.30 -3.82 7.34
C ARG A 25 2.96 -3.97 5.87
N ILE A 26 3.74 -4.78 5.16
CA ILE A 26 3.55 -5.08 3.75
C ILE A 26 3.65 -6.59 3.58
N TRP A 27 2.65 -7.21 2.96
CA TRP A 27 2.63 -8.65 2.73
C TRP A 27 1.80 -8.99 1.50
N ASP A 28 1.90 -10.23 1.04
CA ASP A 28 1.27 -10.68 -0.20
C ASP A 28 -0.25 -10.44 -0.23
N GLY A 29 -0.94 -10.89 0.81
CA GLY A 29 -2.38 -10.73 1.00
C GLY A 29 -3.26 -11.46 -0.02
N GLY A 30 -2.68 -12.37 -0.82
CA GLY A 30 -3.34 -13.00 -1.96
C GLY A 30 -3.43 -12.09 -3.18
N LEU A 31 -2.61 -11.04 -3.26
CA LEU A 31 -2.65 -10.03 -4.33
C LEU A 31 -1.55 -10.18 -5.38
N THR A 32 -0.72 -11.24 -5.32
CA THR A 32 0.31 -11.50 -6.34
C THR A 32 -0.24 -11.44 -7.77
N GLY A 33 -1.39 -12.06 -8.05
CA GLY A 33 -1.98 -12.09 -9.40
C GLY A 33 -2.40 -10.71 -9.94
N TYR A 34 -2.53 -9.71 -9.06
CA TYR A 34 -2.87 -8.33 -9.42
C TYR A 34 -1.64 -7.41 -9.46
N GLY A 35 -0.43 -7.95 -9.22
CA GLY A 35 0.78 -7.13 -9.10
C GLY A 35 0.68 -6.14 -7.95
N GLN A 36 0.07 -6.53 -6.84
CA GLN A 36 -0.14 -5.69 -5.66
C GLN A 36 0.34 -6.38 -4.37
N PHE A 37 0.49 -5.57 -3.33
CA PHE A 37 0.70 -5.99 -1.94
C PHE A 37 -0.41 -5.41 -1.06
N CYS A 38 -0.73 -6.11 0.02
CA CYS A 38 -1.54 -5.59 1.11
C CYS A 38 -0.68 -4.78 2.08
N LEU A 39 -1.29 -3.75 2.67
CA LEU A 39 -0.68 -2.92 3.71
C LEU A 39 -1.64 -2.71 4.88
N ASP A 40 -1.10 -2.52 6.08
CA ASP A 40 -1.82 -2.00 7.24
C ASP A 40 -0.89 -1.22 8.18
N TYR A 41 -1.49 -0.50 9.14
CA TYR A 41 -0.75 0.09 10.25
C TYR A 41 -0.60 -0.93 11.38
N PHE A 42 0.52 -0.86 12.07
CA PHE A 42 0.89 -1.76 13.15
C PHE A 42 1.52 -0.99 14.31
N ASN A 43 1.11 -1.31 15.53
CA ASN A 43 1.74 -0.80 16.74
C ASN A 43 2.77 -1.81 17.24
N LYS A 44 4.05 -1.42 17.21
CA LYS A 44 5.19 -2.27 17.59
C LYS A 44 5.21 -2.63 19.07
N GLU A 45 4.90 -1.67 19.94
CA GLU A 45 4.93 -1.86 21.39
C GLU A 45 3.83 -2.80 21.87
N ARG A 46 2.65 -2.66 21.27
CA ARG A 46 1.48 -3.49 21.59
C ARG A 46 1.42 -4.78 20.78
N ASN A 47 2.24 -4.88 19.73
CA ASN A 47 2.33 -6.03 18.83
C ASN A 47 0.97 -6.36 18.17
N VAL A 48 0.24 -5.33 17.72
CA VAL A 48 -1.10 -5.45 17.14
C VAL A 48 -1.28 -4.58 15.90
N ALA A 49 -2.07 -5.07 14.95
CA ALA A 49 -2.57 -4.25 13.84
C ALA A 49 -3.50 -3.15 14.39
N ILE A 50 -3.41 -1.97 13.82
CA ILE A 50 -4.26 -0.82 14.15
C ILE A 50 -4.83 -0.21 12.87
N ASN A 51 -5.92 0.54 13.02
CA ASN A 51 -6.40 1.39 11.93
C ASN A 51 -5.48 2.60 11.80
N ALA A 52 -5.59 3.33 10.70
CA ALA A 52 -4.85 4.56 10.47
C ALA A 52 -4.98 5.50 11.67
N PRO A 53 -3.87 5.82 12.37
CA PRO A 53 -3.93 6.74 13.49
C PRO A 53 -4.39 8.13 13.03
N ALA A 54 -5.02 8.90 13.92
CA ALA A 54 -5.49 10.24 13.58
C ALA A 54 -4.35 11.12 13.04
N GLY A 55 -4.60 11.79 11.92
CA GLY A 55 -3.61 12.62 11.22
C GLY A 55 -2.64 11.86 10.31
N PHE A 56 -2.64 10.52 10.32
CA PHE A 56 -1.77 9.71 9.47
C PHE A 56 -2.44 9.36 8.14
N ALA A 57 -1.63 9.31 7.08
CA ALA A 57 -2.05 8.85 5.76
C ALA A 57 -0.88 8.20 5.02
N ILE A 58 -1.18 7.19 4.20
CA ILE A 58 -0.24 6.63 3.22
C ILE A 58 -0.59 7.26 1.87
N ARG A 59 0.39 7.83 1.17
CA ARG A 59 0.18 8.57 -0.07
C ARG A 59 1.21 8.16 -1.12
N PRO A 60 0.89 8.17 -2.41
CA PRO A 60 1.90 8.11 -3.46
C PRO A 60 2.76 9.36 -3.41
N VAL A 61 4.08 9.19 -3.54
CA VAL A 61 5.00 10.33 -3.62
C VAL A 61 4.91 10.93 -5.04
N PRO A 62 4.49 12.21 -5.18
CA PRO A 62 4.44 12.85 -6.48
C PRO A 62 5.81 12.85 -7.15
N HIS A 63 5.87 12.57 -8.45
CA HIS A 63 7.10 12.58 -9.27
C HIS A 63 8.20 11.55 -8.93
N ALA A 64 8.06 10.75 -7.86
CA ALA A 64 8.99 9.66 -7.56
C ALA A 64 8.63 8.36 -8.30
N SER A 65 7.39 8.23 -8.77
CA SER A 65 7.00 7.13 -9.64
C SER A 65 7.63 7.29 -11.03
N PRO A 66 8.12 6.21 -11.67
CA PRO A 66 8.66 6.28 -13.02
C PRO A 66 7.66 6.94 -13.98
N PRO A 67 8.11 7.87 -14.84
CA PRO A 67 7.27 8.47 -15.87
C PRO A 67 6.51 7.40 -16.68
N GLY A 68 5.23 7.65 -16.96
CA GLY A 68 4.34 6.68 -17.62
C GLY A 68 3.62 5.72 -16.67
N THR A 69 3.90 5.77 -15.35
CA THR A 69 3.13 5.04 -14.33
C THR A 69 2.01 5.92 -13.81
N PHE A 70 0.75 5.45 -13.90
CA PHE A 70 -0.35 6.11 -13.20
C PHE A 70 -0.17 5.93 -11.69
N ALA A 71 0.06 7.02 -10.98
CA ALA A 71 -0.04 7.05 -9.52
C ALA A 71 -1.49 7.35 -9.13
N PHE A 72 -1.97 6.74 -8.04
CA PHE A 72 -3.27 7.07 -7.49
C PHE A 72 -3.29 8.53 -7.01
N GLY A 73 -4.42 9.22 -7.22
CA GLY A 73 -4.60 10.57 -6.71
C GLY A 73 -4.97 10.54 -5.22
N GLY A 74 -4.19 11.23 -4.40
CA GLY A 74 -4.49 11.40 -2.97
C GLY A 74 -4.07 10.22 -2.08
N PRO A 75 -4.47 10.23 -0.79
CA PRO A 75 -4.18 9.14 0.15
C PRO A 75 -4.79 7.81 -0.27
N LEU A 76 -4.13 6.71 0.10
CA LEU A 76 -4.72 5.38 -0.01
C LEU A 76 -5.97 5.31 0.87
N VAL A 77 -7.04 4.75 0.29
CA VAL A 77 -8.31 4.56 0.98
C VAL A 77 -8.35 3.13 1.52
N PRO A 78 -8.77 2.91 2.79
CA PRO A 78 -8.89 1.56 3.32
C PRO A 78 -9.97 0.80 2.57
N TRP A 79 -9.75 -0.49 2.32
CA TRP A 79 -10.65 -1.37 1.59
C TRP A 79 -12.05 -1.41 2.19
N GLU A 80 -12.16 -1.37 3.50
CA GLU A 80 -13.42 -1.37 4.23
C GLU A 80 -14.29 -0.16 3.82
N GLN A 81 -13.66 1.00 3.62
CA GLN A 81 -14.32 2.19 3.11
C GLN A 81 -14.59 2.09 1.60
N THR A 82 -13.64 1.61 0.80
CA THR A 82 -13.83 1.51 -0.66
C THR A 82 -14.96 0.52 -1.01
N LEU A 83 -14.99 -0.64 -0.35
CA LEU A 83 -16.04 -1.65 -0.53
C LEU A 83 -17.40 -1.11 -0.11
N GLY A 84 -17.47 -0.28 0.92
CA GLY A 84 -18.71 0.40 1.32
C GLY A 84 -19.36 1.26 0.23
N PHE A 85 -18.59 1.73 -0.75
CA PHE A 85 -19.12 2.42 -1.93
C PHE A 85 -19.46 1.49 -3.10
N MET A 86 -18.87 0.29 -3.13
CA MET A 86 -18.95 -0.62 -4.28
C MET A 86 -19.98 -1.74 -4.13
N ILE A 87 -20.33 -2.12 -2.89
CA ILE A 87 -21.28 -3.21 -2.64
C ILE A 87 -22.67 -2.68 -2.23
N PRO A 88 -23.76 -3.36 -2.61
CA PRO A 88 -25.10 -2.97 -2.21
C PRO A 88 -25.27 -2.92 -0.68
N ALA A 89 -26.10 -1.98 -0.21
CA ALA A 89 -26.50 -1.88 1.18
C ALA A 89 -27.07 -3.23 1.67
N GLY A 90 -26.58 -3.71 2.83
CA GLY A 90 -26.96 -5.00 3.41
C GLY A 90 -26.03 -6.17 3.08
N THR A 91 -25.03 -6.00 2.22
CA THR A 91 -23.99 -7.01 1.99
C THR A 91 -23.06 -7.11 3.21
N PRO A 92 -22.73 -8.31 3.73
CA PRO A 92 -21.78 -8.46 4.82
C PRO A 92 -20.43 -7.81 4.46
N ARG A 93 -20.05 -6.79 5.22
CA ARG A 93 -18.78 -6.10 5.04
C ARG A 93 -17.65 -6.93 5.66
N PRO A 94 -16.40 -6.79 5.19
CA PRO A 94 -15.26 -7.24 5.98
C PRO A 94 -15.35 -6.66 7.39
N ALA A 95 -14.85 -7.39 8.39
CA ALA A 95 -14.96 -6.98 9.78
C ALA A 95 -14.58 -5.51 9.96
N GLU A 96 -15.55 -4.69 10.38
CA GLU A 96 -15.34 -3.29 10.73
C GLU A 96 -15.00 -3.25 12.21
N GLY A 97 -13.76 -2.90 12.54
CA GLY A 97 -13.32 -2.89 13.92
C GLY A 97 -11.91 -2.31 14.08
N PRO A 98 -11.44 -2.16 15.32
CA PRO A 98 -10.07 -1.73 15.59
C PRO A 98 -9.07 -2.68 14.94
N GLY A 99 -8.15 -2.14 14.15
CA GLY A 99 -7.07 -2.91 13.54
C GLY A 99 -7.47 -3.74 12.32
N THR A 100 -8.67 -3.55 11.77
CA THR A 100 -9.13 -4.31 10.60
C THR A 100 -8.78 -3.66 9.27
N GLU A 101 -8.49 -2.35 9.25
CA GLU A 101 -8.19 -1.61 8.02
C GLU A 101 -7.06 -2.23 7.22
N ARG A 102 -7.27 -2.28 5.89
CA ARG A 102 -6.30 -2.75 4.92
C ARG A 102 -6.24 -1.80 3.74
N PHE A 103 -5.05 -1.65 3.19
CA PHE A 103 -4.79 -0.91 1.97
C PHE A 103 -4.13 -1.85 0.96
N SER A 104 -4.11 -1.45 -0.30
CA SER A 104 -3.34 -2.13 -1.33
C SER A 104 -2.56 -1.15 -2.17
N ALA A 105 -1.36 -1.54 -2.57
CA ALA A 105 -0.54 -0.76 -3.48
C ALA A 105 0.12 -1.66 -4.53
N PRO A 106 0.32 -1.17 -5.77
CA PRO A 106 1.07 -1.86 -6.80
C PRO A 106 2.51 -2.14 -6.37
N GLU A 107 3.05 -3.23 -6.90
CA GLU A 107 4.50 -3.46 -6.87
C GLU A 107 5.25 -2.24 -7.40
N ASN A 108 6.43 -1.99 -6.83
CA ASN A 108 7.33 -0.91 -7.24
C ASN A 108 6.77 0.52 -7.02
N ALA A 109 5.57 0.68 -6.47
CA ALA A 109 5.02 1.99 -6.12
C ALA A 109 5.88 2.67 -5.04
N VAL A 110 6.11 3.97 -5.20
CA VAL A 110 6.80 4.79 -4.18
C VAL A 110 5.73 5.50 -3.36
N LEU A 111 5.71 5.19 -2.07
CA LEU A 111 4.73 5.70 -1.11
C LEU A 111 5.43 6.49 0.00
N GLU A 112 4.68 7.37 0.63
CA GLU A 112 5.07 8.06 1.86
C GLU A 112 3.99 7.91 2.93
N VAL A 113 4.43 7.80 4.18
CA VAL A 113 3.58 8.06 5.33
C VAL A 113 3.69 9.54 5.66
N THR A 114 2.55 10.20 5.79
CA THR A 114 2.46 11.58 6.28
C THR A 114 1.74 11.63 7.62
N ARG A 115 2.16 12.54 8.52
CA ARG A 115 1.45 12.92 9.75
C ARG A 115 1.10 14.40 9.67
N ASP A 116 -0.18 14.73 9.72
CA ASP A 116 -0.71 16.10 9.58
C ASP A 116 -0.21 16.77 8.29
N ASN A 117 -0.26 16.03 7.18
CA ASN A 117 0.28 16.42 5.85
C ASN A 117 1.78 16.71 5.80
N ARG A 118 2.56 16.32 6.83
CA ARG A 118 4.03 16.39 6.80
C ARG A 118 4.62 15.01 6.53
N PRO A 119 5.56 14.85 5.58
CA PRO A 119 6.21 13.57 5.33
C PRO A 119 6.94 13.05 6.58
N CYS A 120 6.79 11.75 6.86
CA CYS A 120 7.50 11.06 7.93
C CYS A 120 8.56 10.10 7.36
N VAL A 121 8.15 9.24 6.43
CA VAL A 121 9.03 8.27 5.78
C VAL A 121 8.50 7.96 4.39
N ALA A 122 9.39 7.88 3.41
CA ALA A 122 9.11 7.39 2.07
C ALA A 122 9.71 5.99 1.90
N PHE A 123 9.01 5.12 1.19
CA PHE A 123 9.42 3.75 0.95
C PHE A 123 8.92 3.26 -0.40
N GLN A 124 9.56 2.21 -0.92
CA GLN A 124 9.16 1.56 -2.15
C GLN A 124 8.52 0.21 -1.85
N VAL A 125 7.35 -0.05 -2.43
CA VAL A 125 6.69 -1.35 -2.34
C VAL A 125 7.56 -2.38 -3.08
N PRO A 126 7.77 -3.59 -2.51
CA PRO A 126 8.61 -4.60 -3.14
C PRO A 126 8.17 -4.96 -4.56
N ARG A 127 9.12 -5.50 -5.31
CA ARG A 127 8.91 -6.02 -6.66
C ARG A 127 9.27 -7.50 -6.66
N ARG A 128 8.33 -8.36 -7.05
CA ARG A 128 8.52 -9.83 -7.03
C ARG A 128 9.31 -10.31 -8.25
N ASN A 129 8.98 -9.79 -9.44
CA ASN A 129 9.60 -10.20 -10.69
C ASN A 129 10.01 -8.99 -11.55
N PRO A 130 11.33 -8.76 -11.77
CA PRO A 130 11.76 -7.77 -12.72
C PRO A 130 11.50 -8.23 -14.16
N VAL A 131 10.56 -7.58 -14.84
CA VAL A 131 10.37 -7.73 -16.30
C VAL A 131 11.62 -7.18 -16.99
N SER A 132 12.28 -8.03 -17.79
CA SER A 132 13.38 -7.60 -18.65
C SER A 132 12.83 -6.82 -19.84
N LEU A 133 13.30 -5.58 -19.99
CA LEU A 133 12.93 -4.69 -21.09
C LEU A 133 13.98 -4.70 -22.21
N ALA A 134 14.78 -5.78 -22.33
CA ALA A 134 15.95 -5.83 -23.21
C ALA A 134 15.65 -5.54 -24.70
N ASN A 135 14.40 -5.68 -25.14
CA ASN A 135 13.97 -5.40 -26.51
C ASN A 135 12.94 -4.26 -26.60
N LEU A 136 12.87 -3.37 -25.59
CA LEU A 136 12.01 -2.20 -25.64
C LEU A 136 12.56 -1.20 -26.66
N VAL A 137 11.79 -0.90 -27.69
CA VAL A 137 12.13 0.12 -28.69
C VAL A 137 11.28 1.37 -28.45
N GLN A 138 11.91 2.55 -28.54
CA GLN A 138 11.17 3.80 -28.58
C GLN A 138 10.65 4.04 -30.00
N PRO A 139 9.42 4.56 -30.18
CA PRO A 139 8.93 4.92 -31.49
C PRO A 139 9.80 6.04 -32.09
N MET A 140 10.14 5.91 -33.37
CA MET A 140 10.90 6.91 -34.12
C MET A 140 9.98 7.63 -35.12
N PRO A 141 10.10 8.95 -35.30
CA PRO A 141 9.43 9.65 -36.40
C PRO A 141 9.82 9.03 -37.74
N ARG A 142 8.86 8.89 -38.66
CA ARG A 142 9.18 8.56 -40.06
C ARG A 142 9.72 9.82 -40.74
N ALA A 143 10.88 9.72 -41.38
CA ALA A 143 11.34 10.76 -42.28
C ALA A 143 10.41 10.79 -43.51
N TYR A 144 9.89 11.97 -43.85
CA TYR A 144 9.18 12.26 -45.09
C TYR A 144 10.06 13.15 -45.96
#